data_AF-A0A7H5F1Y6-F1
#
_entry.id   AF-A0A7H5F1Y6-F1
#
_cell.length_a   1.000
_cell.length_b   1.000
_cell.length_c   1.000
_cell.angle_alpha   90.00
_cell.angle_beta   90.00
_cell.angle_gamma   90.00
#
_symmetry.space_group_name_H-M   'P 1'
#
loop_
_entity.id
_entity.type
_entity.pdbx_description
1 polymer ?
#
loop_
_entity_poly.entity_id
_entity_poly.type
_entity_poly.pdbx_seq_one_letter_code
_entity_poly.pdbx_strand_id
1 'polypeptide(L)'
;MDENDYILLPSFRDYQPWELLPVKTQKDTLVPKVYLEVDHDVYQWAGGLEETELFIKGAFEQVRTLYLGPNTVFDLEPILYIHESPSGYSGQSSGESLTEFQASAQGHPGNVAILVSFRASGGIAFVDQTCRSANFGFASINPEYMVVPVYSWSVMVVAHELGHIFGSLHTHSCVWNGNNTAIDGCFNTEGGCPRPGIPQGGGGVMSYCHLTTAGISFEPGFGVQEGAVMRNRVMAAGCVEIRPVGPEPPEECEQDELIVELSTDLHPRETAWIVRNEAEEVILQGGPFDKSEWLTDFRSPVCLDPGCYTFTIFDEEGDGISSQDFGPGAYRLILNGDTIASGGDFGFQEEVSFCVSIDPEECEPLDLSEIASYGTNQDAGVVFVDYGGQEITIRGNGWKSIPLEYTVTERTVLKLSFRAGPIGEIHGIGFDNNDVIGSNQTFRLAGTQSWGIPSYSGYQPADGWVDYEIPVGNFYRGDFDRLFFVNDKDLGTANNESSFRNVRVCEDGTGVTSELPAPAEGEFDLPVIPEPYPNPTSGLILLPEPGEWTVFNLTGQSLSSGSGSQIDLSEYPQGVYLVRRGGKTSKIVKR
;
A
#
# COMPACT_ATOMS: atom_id res chain seq x y z
N MET A 1 40.32 0.07 -11.34
CA MET A 1 38.98 0.39 -11.85
C MET A 1 38.85 -0.38 -13.13
N ASP A 2 38.08 -1.46 -13.05
CA ASP A 2 37.64 -2.21 -14.23
C ASP A 2 36.68 -1.31 -15.02
N GLU A 3 36.55 -1.54 -16.32
CA GLU A 3 36.01 -0.57 -17.29
C GLU A 3 34.53 -0.16 -17.11
N ASN A 4 33.76 -0.74 -16.17
CA ASN A 4 32.43 -0.24 -15.79
C ASN A 4 32.15 -0.60 -14.31
N ASP A 5 32.04 0.40 -13.44
CA ASP A 5 31.65 0.21 -12.03
C ASP A 5 30.10 0.03 -11.87
N TYR A 6 29.41 -0.51 -12.89
CA TYR A 6 27.99 -0.88 -12.81
C TYR A 6 27.62 -2.05 -13.73
N ILE A 7 26.45 -2.66 -13.48
CA ILE A 7 25.89 -3.77 -14.28
C ILE A 7 24.52 -3.38 -14.85
N LEU A 8 24.40 -3.38 -16.18
CA LEU A 8 23.12 -3.27 -16.88
C LEU A 8 22.55 -4.65 -17.18
N LEU A 9 21.34 -4.91 -16.70
CA LEU A 9 20.60 -6.11 -17.10
C LEU A 9 20.01 -5.92 -18.51
N PRO A 10 19.72 -7.02 -19.24
CA PRO A 10 19.08 -6.94 -20.56
C PRO A 10 17.72 -6.21 -20.58
N SER A 11 17.08 -6.09 -19.41
CA SER A 11 15.83 -5.36 -19.21
C SER A 11 16.02 -3.84 -19.08
N PHE A 12 17.25 -3.35 -18.91
CA PHE A 12 17.54 -1.93 -18.81
C PHE A 12 17.14 -1.21 -20.09
N ARG A 13 16.55 -0.03 -19.94
CA ARG A 13 16.15 0.85 -21.04
C ARG A 13 16.79 2.21 -20.87
N ASP A 14 17.17 2.80 -22.00
CA ASP A 14 17.67 4.17 -22.07
C ASP A 14 16.65 5.15 -21.51
N TYR A 15 17.16 6.28 -21.00
CA TYR A 15 16.33 7.30 -20.38
C TYR A 15 15.31 7.88 -21.35
N GLN A 16 14.07 7.92 -20.90
CA GLN A 16 13.04 8.69 -21.56
C GLN A 16 13.23 10.18 -21.25
N PRO A 17 12.89 11.09 -22.17
CA PRO A 17 13.06 12.52 -21.96
C PRO A 17 12.42 13.06 -20.67
N TRP A 18 11.31 12.46 -20.24
CA TRP A 18 10.61 12.84 -19.02
C TRP A 18 11.34 12.39 -17.75
N GLU A 19 12.09 11.27 -17.78
CA GLU A 19 12.87 10.79 -16.64
C GLU A 19 13.96 11.80 -16.24
N LEU A 20 14.39 12.65 -17.19
CA LEU A 20 15.38 13.70 -16.99
C LEU A 20 14.81 15.00 -16.39
N LEU A 21 13.49 15.13 -16.30
CA LEU A 21 12.82 16.34 -15.82
C LEU A 21 12.53 16.27 -14.32
N PRO A 22 12.83 17.33 -13.54
CA PRO A 22 12.49 17.37 -12.13
C PRO A 22 10.97 17.52 -11.93
N VAL A 23 10.44 16.88 -10.88
CA VAL A 23 9.07 17.05 -10.40
C VAL A 23 8.82 18.50 -9.95
N LYS A 24 7.74 19.12 -10.43
CA LYS A 24 7.48 20.57 -10.25
C LYS A 24 7.11 21.00 -8.84
N THR A 25 6.42 20.13 -8.10
CA THR A 25 6.02 20.36 -6.71
C THR A 25 6.47 19.18 -5.90
N GLN A 26 7.71 19.25 -5.44
CA GLN A 26 8.31 18.23 -4.59
C GLN A 26 7.77 18.41 -3.17
N LYS A 27 6.57 17.89 -2.92
CA LYS A 27 5.99 17.85 -1.58
C LYS A 27 6.34 16.56 -0.85
N ASP A 28 6.73 15.50 -1.54
CA ASP A 28 6.84 14.18 -0.92
C ASP A 28 8.29 13.68 -0.86
N THR A 29 8.67 13.21 0.33
CA THR A 29 9.96 12.60 0.64
C THR A 29 9.85 11.09 0.45
N LEU A 30 10.67 10.51 -0.42
CA LEU A 30 10.72 9.06 -0.57
C LEU A 30 11.58 8.45 0.52
N VAL A 31 11.19 7.30 1.05
CA VAL A 31 11.88 6.67 2.19
C VAL A 31 12.40 5.26 1.82
N PRO A 32 13.40 5.13 0.93
CA PRO A 32 13.97 3.82 0.62
C PRO A 32 14.62 3.19 1.86
N LYS A 33 14.22 1.95 2.17
CA LYS A 33 14.88 1.11 3.17
C LYS A 33 16.13 0.47 2.56
N VAL A 34 17.29 0.76 3.12
CA VAL A 34 18.59 0.29 2.65
C VAL A 34 19.09 -0.81 3.59
N TYR A 35 19.12 -2.06 3.11
CA TYR A 35 19.81 -3.14 3.82
C TYR A 35 21.31 -2.91 3.73
N LEU A 36 21.89 -2.42 4.84
CA LEU A 36 23.29 -2.05 4.94
C LEU A 36 24.04 -3.15 5.65
N GLU A 37 24.74 -3.98 4.86
CA GLU A 37 25.53 -5.08 5.37
C GLU A 37 27.00 -4.68 5.49
N VAL A 38 27.60 -4.95 6.65
CA VAL A 38 28.97 -4.54 6.98
C VAL A 38 29.84 -5.78 7.10
N ASP A 39 30.88 -5.86 6.27
CA ASP A 39 31.84 -6.95 6.27
C ASP A 39 32.66 -6.99 7.58
N HIS A 40 33.15 -8.18 7.93
CA HIS A 40 33.86 -8.45 9.19
C HIS A 40 35.19 -7.70 9.31
N ASP A 41 35.82 -7.31 8.21
CA ASP A 41 37.07 -6.54 8.23
C ASP A 41 36.88 -5.13 8.80
N VAL A 42 35.74 -4.49 8.54
CA VAL A 42 35.34 -3.22 9.15
C VAL A 42 35.14 -3.42 10.66
N TYR A 43 34.45 -4.50 11.06
CA TYR A 43 34.25 -4.85 12.47
C TYR A 43 35.58 -5.05 13.22
N GLN A 44 36.49 -5.81 12.61
CA GLN A 44 37.82 -6.08 13.18
C GLN A 44 38.65 -4.81 13.35
N TRP A 45 38.59 -3.89 12.40
CA TRP A 45 39.30 -2.62 12.47
C TRP A 45 38.72 -1.68 13.53
N ALA A 46 37.39 -1.57 13.58
CA ALA A 46 36.70 -0.69 14.53
C ALA A 46 36.91 -1.14 15.98
N GLY A 47 37.10 -2.45 16.19
CA GLY A 47 37.47 -3.03 17.48
C GLY A 47 36.32 -3.58 18.30
N GLY A 48 35.11 -3.64 17.73
CA GLY A 48 33.90 -4.11 18.40
C GLY A 48 32.62 -3.67 17.71
N LEU A 49 31.49 -4.20 18.17
CA LEU A 49 30.17 -3.91 17.59
C LEU A 49 29.80 -2.43 17.73
N GLU A 50 29.99 -1.85 18.91
CA GLU A 50 29.61 -0.46 19.23
C GLU A 50 30.39 0.55 18.35
N GLU A 51 31.70 0.36 18.23
CA GLU A 51 32.56 1.22 17.41
C GLU A 51 32.21 1.09 15.91
N THR A 52 31.89 -0.12 15.47
CA THR A 52 31.46 -0.38 14.08
C THR A 52 30.14 0.33 13.78
N GLU A 53 29.14 0.19 14.67
CA GLU A 53 27.86 0.86 14.50
C GLU A 53 27.99 2.37 14.46
N LEU A 54 28.79 2.96 15.36
CA LEU A 54 29.02 4.41 15.40
C LEU A 54 29.68 4.92 14.12
N PHE A 55 30.69 4.21 13.63
CA PHE A 55 31.38 4.56 12.39
C PHE A 55 30.44 4.47 11.18
N ILE A 56 29.73 3.35 11.04
CA ILE A 56 28.86 3.10 9.88
C ILE A 56 27.63 4.00 9.89
N LYS A 57 26.93 4.15 11.01
CA LYS A 57 25.78 5.07 11.12
C LYS A 57 26.21 6.52 10.84
N GLY A 58 27.37 6.94 11.36
CA GLY A 58 27.90 8.28 11.12
C GLY A 58 28.22 8.53 9.65
N ALA A 59 28.87 7.58 8.97
CA ALA A 59 29.15 7.66 7.54
C ALA A 59 27.86 7.61 6.70
N PHE A 60 26.91 6.74 7.05
CA PHE A 60 25.65 6.60 6.33
C PHE A 60 24.74 7.84 6.48
N GLU A 61 24.78 8.54 7.62
CA GLU A 61 24.06 9.82 7.77
C GLU A 61 24.58 10.89 6.79
N GLN A 62 25.86 10.85 6.45
CA GLN A 62 26.42 11.75 5.42
C GLN A 62 25.91 11.37 4.02
N VAL A 63 25.78 10.07 3.74
CA VAL A 63 25.16 9.57 2.50
C VAL A 63 23.69 10.02 2.44
N ARG A 64 22.92 9.79 3.50
CA ARG A 64 21.53 10.23 3.64
C ARG A 64 21.39 11.74 3.40
N THR A 65 22.32 12.56 3.91
CA THR A 65 22.32 14.01 3.68
C THR A 65 22.42 14.38 2.20
N LEU A 66 23.23 13.66 1.40
CA LEU A 66 23.31 13.90 -0.05
C LEU A 66 22.00 13.56 -0.76
N TYR A 67 21.35 12.50 -0.33
CA TYR A 67 20.07 12.00 -0.86
C TYR A 67 18.86 12.85 -0.44
N LEU A 68 18.91 13.50 0.71
CA LEU A 68 17.95 14.53 1.13
C LEU A 68 18.12 15.86 0.36
N GLY A 69 19.10 15.94 -0.55
CA GLY A 69 19.31 17.11 -1.39
C GLY A 69 18.09 17.44 -2.28
N PRO A 70 17.99 18.69 -2.75
CA PRO A 70 16.80 19.22 -3.43
C PRO A 70 16.45 18.55 -4.76
N ASN A 71 17.34 17.74 -5.34
CA ASN A 71 17.08 17.08 -6.62
C ASN A 71 16.59 15.63 -6.47
N THR A 72 16.78 15.01 -5.30
CA THR A 72 16.41 13.61 -5.02
C THR A 72 15.30 13.53 -3.98
N VAL A 73 15.51 14.16 -2.82
CA VAL A 73 14.62 14.15 -1.64
C VAL A 73 14.25 12.72 -1.23
N PHE A 74 15.29 11.93 -0.96
CA PHE A 74 15.19 10.59 -0.37
C PHE A 74 15.67 10.63 1.08
N ASP A 75 14.81 10.21 2.00
CA ASP A 75 15.12 9.94 3.39
C ASP A 75 15.50 8.46 3.56
N LEU A 76 16.78 8.14 3.32
CA LEU A 76 17.24 6.75 3.38
C LEU A 76 17.18 6.17 4.80
N GLU A 77 16.52 5.03 4.96
CA GLU A 77 16.42 4.32 6.24
C GLU A 77 17.33 3.08 6.27
N PRO A 78 18.37 3.04 7.12
CA PRO A 78 19.26 1.89 7.17
C PRO A 78 18.67 0.73 7.98
N ILE A 79 18.64 -0.47 7.39
CA ILE A 79 18.51 -1.74 8.10
C ILE A 79 19.92 -2.34 8.23
N LEU A 80 20.54 -2.13 9.39
CA LEU A 80 21.95 -2.44 9.62
C LEU A 80 22.16 -3.92 9.99
N TYR A 81 23.10 -4.57 9.32
CA TYR A 81 23.62 -5.90 9.68
C TYR A 81 25.15 -5.87 9.71
N ILE A 82 25.76 -6.38 10.80
CA ILE A 82 27.21 -6.39 10.97
C ILE A 82 27.70 -7.83 11.16
N HIS A 83 28.70 -8.24 10.38
CA HIS A 83 29.37 -9.53 10.56
C HIS A 83 30.34 -9.50 11.75
N GLU A 84 29.88 -9.91 12.93
CA GLU A 84 30.71 -10.02 14.15
C GLU A 84 31.71 -11.19 14.13
N SER A 85 31.50 -12.15 13.22
CA SER A 85 32.42 -13.27 12.96
C SER A 85 32.92 -13.22 11.52
N PRO A 86 34.05 -13.88 11.17
CA PRO A 86 34.56 -13.89 9.81
C PRO A 86 33.47 -14.20 8.80
N SER A 87 33.19 -13.22 7.94
CA SER A 87 32.23 -13.34 6.85
C SER A 87 32.67 -14.41 5.85
N GLY A 88 31.73 -14.88 5.03
CA GLY A 88 32.03 -15.75 3.89
C GLY A 88 32.70 -15.02 2.72
N TYR A 89 32.85 -13.70 2.80
CA TYR A 89 33.36 -12.87 1.70
C TYR A 89 34.86 -13.04 1.54
N SER A 90 35.25 -13.41 0.32
CA SER A 90 36.63 -13.72 -0.08
C SER A 90 37.08 -13.01 -1.36
N GLY A 91 36.14 -12.38 -2.07
CA GLY A 91 36.37 -11.61 -3.28
C GLY A 91 37.48 -10.57 -3.14
N GLN A 92 38.29 -10.44 -4.19
CA GLN A 92 39.39 -9.47 -4.26
C GLN A 92 39.07 -8.30 -5.20
N SER A 93 38.03 -8.44 -6.02
CA SER A 93 37.47 -7.36 -6.85
C SER A 93 36.06 -7.00 -6.41
N SER A 94 35.62 -5.78 -6.72
CA SER A 94 34.27 -5.31 -6.42
C SER A 94 33.20 -6.22 -7.02
N GLY A 95 33.42 -6.73 -8.24
CA GLY A 95 32.49 -7.65 -8.91
C GLY A 95 32.41 -9.02 -8.24
N GLU A 96 33.53 -9.57 -7.76
CA GLU A 96 33.53 -10.81 -6.97
C GLU A 96 32.78 -10.61 -5.65
N SER A 97 33.05 -9.52 -4.93
CA SER A 97 32.36 -9.18 -3.68
C SER A 97 30.86 -8.99 -3.87
N LEU A 98 30.43 -8.28 -4.92
CA LEU A 98 29.01 -8.14 -5.26
C LEU A 98 28.37 -9.49 -5.57
N THR A 99 29.06 -10.37 -6.32
CA THR A 99 28.55 -11.71 -6.64
C THR A 99 28.36 -12.56 -5.38
N GLU A 100 29.33 -12.54 -4.47
CA GLU A 100 29.24 -13.24 -3.19
C GLU A 100 28.12 -12.66 -2.32
N PHE A 101 27.99 -11.34 -2.24
CA PHE A 101 26.93 -10.65 -1.50
C PHE A 101 25.53 -10.98 -2.02
N GLN A 102 25.35 -10.96 -3.34
CA GLN A 102 24.10 -11.36 -3.96
C GLN A 102 23.71 -12.80 -3.62
N ALA A 103 24.68 -13.70 -3.48
CA ALA A 103 24.40 -15.10 -3.15
C ALA A 103 24.05 -15.30 -1.67
N SER A 104 24.65 -14.53 -0.76
CA SER A 104 24.44 -14.65 0.68
C SER A 104 23.19 -13.91 1.19
N ALA A 105 22.87 -12.75 0.61
CA ALA A 105 21.83 -11.84 1.09
C ALA A 105 20.56 -11.83 0.22
N GLN A 106 20.30 -12.90 -0.54
CA GLN A 106 19.00 -13.06 -1.22
C GLN A 106 17.83 -12.97 -0.23
N GLY A 107 16.81 -12.17 -0.59
CA GLY A 107 15.62 -12.00 0.25
C GLY A 107 15.81 -11.08 1.47
N HIS A 108 16.82 -10.20 1.44
CA HIS A 108 17.01 -9.17 2.46
C HIS A 108 15.75 -8.28 2.65
N PRO A 109 15.60 -7.62 3.82
CA PRO A 109 14.38 -6.86 4.15
C PRO A 109 14.31 -5.45 3.53
N GLY A 110 15.40 -4.92 2.97
CA GLY A 110 15.43 -3.58 2.35
C GLY A 110 14.79 -3.52 0.96
N ASN A 111 14.45 -2.30 0.50
CA ASN A 111 14.11 -2.02 -0.90
C ASN A 111 15.35 -2.17 -1.80
N VAL A 112 16.52 -1.84 -1.26
CA VAL A 112 17.86 -2.00 -1.87
C VAL A 112 18.84 -2.55 -0.85
N ALA A 113 19.94 -3.15 -1.29
CA ALA A 113 20.99 -3.69 -0.44
C ALA A 113 22.39 -3.24 -0.87
N ILE A 114 23.24 -2.94 0.10
CA ILE A 114 24.64 -2.59 -0.16
C ILE A 114 25.56 -3.24 0.88
N LEU A 115 26.62 -3.90 0.39
CA LEU A 115 27.71 -4.43 1.22
C LEU A 115 28.83 -3.38 1.30
N VAL A 116 29.27 -3.06 2.51
CA VAL A 116 30.44 -2.20 2.75
C VAL A 116 31.60 -3.00 3.34
N SER A 117 32.80 -2.79 2.81
CA SER A 117 34.03 -3.52 3.19
C SER A 117 35.27 -2.64 2.99
N PHE A 118 36.38 -2.96 3.65
CA PHE A 118 37.71 -2.37 3.36
C PHE A 118 38.48 -3.16 2.29
N ARG A 119 37.94 -4.28 1.82
CA ARG A 119 38.49 -5.06 0.70
C ARG A 119 38.15 -4.44 -0.65
N ALA A 120 38.77 -4.98 -1.69
CA ALA A 120 38.64 -4.52 -3.08
C ALA A 120 38.97 -3.01 -3.24
N SER A 121 38.42 -2.36 -4.25
CA SER A 121 38.61 -0.93 -4.53
C SER A 121 37.50 -0.45 -5.45
N GLY A 122 36.98 0.76 -5.23
CA GLY A 122 35.83 1.26 -5.98
C GLY A 122 34.52 0.72 -5.42
N GLY A 123 33.48 0.75 -6.25
CA GLY A 123 32.23 0.08 -5.99
C GLY A 123 31.71 -0.58 -7.25
N ILE A 124 30.61 -1.31 -7.12
CA ILE A 124 29.85 -1.80 -8.26
C ILE A 124 28.41 -2.06 -7.83
N ALA A 125 27.46 -1.70 -8.69
CA ALA A 125 26.05 -1.93 -8.45
C ALA A 125 25.27 -2.27 -9.72
N PHE A 126 24.13 -2.93 -9.55
CA PHE A 126 23.18 -3.06 -10.65
C PHE A 126 22.40 -1.77 -10.83
N VAL A 127 22.07 -1.45 -12.08
CA VAL A 127 21.35 -0.22 -12.40
C VAL A 127 19.84 -0.44 -12.49
N ASP A 128 19.06 0.48 -11.92
CA ASP A 128 17.58 0.51 -11.97
C ASP A 128 16.96 -0.78 -11.39
N GLN A 129 17.37 -1.14 -10.18
CA GLN A 129 16.95 -2.39 -9.55
C GLN A 129 16.20 -2.20 -8.23
N THR A 130 15.80 -0.99 -7.83
CA THR A 130 14.96 -0.78 -6.63
C THR A 130 13.80 -1.79 -6.55
N CYS A 131 13.74 -2.56 -5.46
CA CYS A 131 12.75 -3.62 -5.19
C CYS A 131 12.69 -4.79 -6.20
N ARG A 132 13.68 -4.93 -7.06
CA ARG A 132 13.82 -6.08 -7.98
C ARG A 132 14.83 -7.08 -7.42
N SER A 133 14.88 -8.28 -8.01
CA SER A 133 15.75 -9.37 -7.54
C SER A 133 17.27 -9.08 -7.60
N ALA A 134 17.69 -8.03 -8.32
CA ALA A 134 19.09 -7.65 -8.48
C ALA A 134 19.40 -6.30 -7.81
N ASN A 135 18.66 -5.91 -6.78
CA ASN A 135 18.75 -4.66 -6.02
C ASN A 135 20.00 -4.51 -5.13
N PHE A 136 21.16 -4.94 -5.62
CA PHE A 136 22.40 -5.07 -4.84
C PHE A 136 23.50 -4.14 -5.34
N GLY A 137 24.32 -3.67 -4.40
CA GLY A 137 25.58 -2.98 -4.66
C GLY A 137 26.68 -3.37 -3.67
N PHE A 138 27.91 -3.03 -4.00
CA PHE A 138 29.09 -3.20 -3.16
C PHE A 138 29.91 -1.90 -3.16
N ALA A 139 30.36 -1.47 -1.99
CA ALA A 139 31.20 -0.29 -1.83
C ALA A 139 32.44 -0.59 -0.97
N SER A 140 33.62 -0.38 -1.56
CA SER A 140 34.90 -0.40 -0.84
C SER A 140 35.14 0.95 -0.18
N ILE A 141 35.04 1.00 1.14
CA ILE A 141 35.17 2.23 1.94
C ILE A 141 36.57 2.38 2.55
N ASN A 142 36.88 3.57 3.06
CA ASN A 142 38.09 3.83 3.83
C ASN A 142 37.78 3.86 5.34
N PRO A 143 38.78 3.68 6.23
CA PRO A 143 38.62 3.79 7.69
C PRO A 143 38.43 5.24 8.19
N GLU A 144 37.78 6.08 7.38
CA GLU A 144 37.49 7.48 7.66
C GLU A 144 36.30 7.97 6.82
N TYR A 145 35.64 9.02 7.30
CA TYR A 145 34.68 9.81 6.54
C TYR A 145 34.74 11.27 6.99
N MET A 146 34.25 12.18 6.13
CA MET A 146 34.11 13.60 6.43
C MET A 146 32.64 14.00 6.43
N VAL A 147 32.30 15.03 7.20
CA VAL A 147 30.95 15.59 7.25
C VAL A 147 30.67 16.37 5.95
N VAL A 148 29.54 16.10 5.32
CA VAL A 148 29.06 16.83 4.12
C VAL A 148 28.96 18.32 4.44
N PRO A 149 29.45 19.23 3.56
CA PRO A 149 29.81 19.02 2.16
C PRO A 149 31.29 18.69 1.89
N VAL A 150 32.08 18.38 2.91
CA VAL A 150 33.49 18.01 2.69
C VAL A 150 33.56 16.61 2.09
N TYR A 151 34.23 16.49 0.94
CA TYR A 151 34.42 15.22 0.26
C TYR A 151 35.13 14.19 1.15
N SER A 152 34.63 12.96 1.12
CA SER A 152 35.36 11.77 1.58
C SER A 152 35.00 10.57 0.71
N TRP A 153 35.98 9.68 0.51
CA TRP A 153 35.81 8.52 -0.36
C TRP A 153 34.65 7.63 0.07
N SER A 154 34.59 7.25 1.36
CA SER A 154 33.57 6.35 1.91
C SER A 154 32.15 6.86 1.68
N VAL A 155 31.91 8.17 1.86
CA VAL A 155 30.59 8.78 1.60
C VAL A 155 30.30 8.81 0.11
N MET A 156 31.29 9.16 -0.73
CA MET A 156 31.10 9.25 -2.17
C MET A 156 30.75 7.89 -2.78
N VAL A 157 31.54 6.85 -2.50
CA VAL A 157 31.36 5.53 -3.13
C VAL A 157 30.03 4.90 -2.71
N VAL A 158 29.66 4.94 -1.43
CA VAL A 158 28.36 4.41 -0.99
C VAL A 158 27.21 5.17 -1.65
N ALA A 159 27.29 6.50 -1.72
CA ALA A 159 26.26 7.30 -2.38
C ALA A 159 26.18 7.03 -3.90
N HIS A 160 27.32 6.84 -4.56
CA HIS A 160 27.44 6.54 -5.98
C HIS A 160 26.80 5.20 -6.33
N GLU A 161 27.12 4.14 -5.60
CA GLU A 161 26.60 2.80 -5.87
C GLU A 161 25.09 2.72 -5.60
N LEU A 162 24.59 3.35 -4.54
CA LEU A 162 23.16 3.48 -4.34
C LEU A 162 22.49 4.23 -5.51
N GLY A 163 23.19 5.21 -6.10
CA GLY A 163 22.68 6.01 -7.21
C GLY A 163 22.45 5.17 -8.46
N HIS A 164 23.33 4.19 -8.69
CA HIS A 164 23.13 3.15 -9.70
C HIS A 164 21.90 2.30 -9.41
N ILE A 165 21.74 1.77 -8.19
CA ILE A 165 20.56 0.94 -7.85
C ILE A 165 19.26 1.74 -8.05
N PHE A 166 19.26 3.02 -7.70
CA PHE A 166 18.15 3.95 -7.94
C PHE A 166 17.97 4.36 -9.41
N GLY A 167 18.87 3.96 -10.30
CA GLY A 167 18.68 4.04 -11.75
C GLY A 167 19.53 5.07 -12.48
N SER A 168 20.39 5.81 -11.77
CA SER A 168 21.30 6.77 -12.39
C SER A 168 22.52 6.08 -13.00
N LEU A 169 23.04 6.64 -14.08
CA LEU A 169 24.25 6.23 -14.78
C LEU A 169 25.33 7.27 -14.50
N HIS A 170 26.55 7.04 -14.98
CA HIS A 170 27.59 8.06 -14.86
C HIS A 170 27.23 9.32 -15.64
N THR A 171 27.67 10.48 -15.14
CA THR A 171 27.49 11.78 -15.82
C THR A 171 28.22 11.87 -17.16
N HIS A 172 29.24 11.03 -17.41
CA HIS A 172 29.91 10.90 -18.71
C HIS A 172 29.22 9.92 -19.68
N SER A 173 28.07 9.36 -19.31
CA SER A 173 27.24 8.51 -20.18
C SER A 173 26.47 9.30 -21.22
N CYS A 174 26.30 8.75 -22.42
CA CYS A 174 25.67 9.42 -23.55
C CYS A 174 24.13 9.25 -23.56
N VAL A 175 23.50 9.57 -22.44
CA VAL A 175 22.07 9.38 -22.17
C VAL A 175 21.39 10.64 -21.64
N TRP A 176 22.14 11.71 -21.43
CA TRP A 176 21.65 12.92 -20.77
C TRP A 176 21.19 13.99 -21.77
N ASN A 177 20.63 15.06 -21.21
CA ASN A 177 20.20 16.30 -21.87
C ASN A 177 19.06 16.14 -22.88
N GLY A 178 18.40 14.97 -22.91
CA GLY A 178 17.34 14.64 -23.87
C GLY A 178 17.83 14.51 -25.31
N ASN A 179 19.14 14.41 -25.52
CA ASN A 179 19.76 14.36 -26.85
C ASN A 179 20.99 13.43 -26.91
N ASN A 180 21.09 12.48 -25.98
CA ASN A 180 22.15 11.47 -25.89
C ASN A 180 23.57 12.06 -25.78
N THR A 181 23.73 13.09 -24.95
CA THR A 181 25.04 13.69 -24.65
C THR A 181 25.45 13.44 -23.20
N ALA A 182 26.75 13.56 -22.92
CA ALA A 182 27.28 13.52 -21.56
C ALA A 182 27.09 14.86 -20.84
N ILE A 183 26.91 14.83 -19.51
CA ILE A 183 26.88 16.02 -18.64
C ILE A 183 28.29 16.55 -18.43
N ASP A 184 29.27 15.67 -18.19
CA ASP A 184 30.65 16.06 -17.95
C ASP A 184 31.69 15.22 -18.71
N GLY A 185 32.91 15.74 -18.77
CA GLY A 185 34.03 15.15 -19.49
C GLY A 185 35.13 14.63 -18.57
N CYS A 186 34.83 14.26 -17.33
CA CYS A 186 35.84 13.81 -16.38
C CYS A 186 36.42 12.43 -16.69
N PHE A 187 35.70 11.61 -17.43
CA PHE A 187 36.18 10.34 -17.97
C PHE A 187 35.89 10.21 -19.47
N ASN A 188 36.24 9.07 -20.08
CA ASN A 188 35.84 8.77 -21.45
C ASN A 188 34.32 8.58 -21.51
N THR A 189 33.69 9.07 -22.59
CA THR A 189 32.24 8.98 -22.71
C THR A 189 31.77 7.55 -22.96
N GLU A 190 30.74 7.13 -22.23
CA GLU A 190 30.11 5.81 -22.40
C GLU A 190 28.98 5.94 -23.43
N GLY A 191 29.09 5.22 -24.55
CA GLY A 191 28.14 5.32 -25.68
C GLY A 191 28.60 6.22 -26.84
N GLY A 192 29.79 6.83 -26.76
CA GLY A 192 30.48 7.40 -27.93
C GLY A 192 30.02 8.78 -28.41
N CYS A 193 29.26 9.53 -27.61
CA CYS A 193 28.96 10.94 -27.83
C CYS A 193 30.18 11.84 -27.61
N PRO A 194 30.16 13.10 -28.12
CA PRO A 194 31.26 14.04 -27.91
C PRO A 194 31.54 14.28 -26.42
N ARG A 195 32.82 14.28 -26.04
CA ARG A 195 33.27 14.54 -24.67
C ARG A 195 33.15 16.04 -24.34
N PRO A 196 32.33 16.44 -23.36
CA PRO A 196 32.21 17.84 -22.96
C PRO A 196 33.42 18.25 -22.08
N GLY A 197 33.39 19.49 -21.57
CA GLY A 197 34.46 19.99 -20.70
C GLY A 197 34.44 19.38 -19.30
N ILE A 198 35.57 19.50 -18.59
CA ILE A 198 35.66 19.19 -17.16
C ILE A 198 35.00 20.35 -16.37
N PRO A 199 34.07 20.06 -15.44
CA PRO A 199 33.36 21.08 -14.67
C PRO A 199 34.32 21.78 -13.70
N GLN A 200 34.34 23.12 -13.75
CA GLN A 200 35.28 23.91 -12.93
C GLN A 200 34.97 23.87 -11.43
N GLY A 201 33.71 23.60 -11.06
CA GLY A 201 33.27 23.48 -9.67
C GLY A 201 33.35 22.06 -9.09
N GLY A 202 33.99 21.12 -9.81
CA GLY A 202 33.93 19.70 -9.48
C GLY A 202 32.72 18.99 -10.10
N GLY A 203 32.81 17.66 -10.21
CA GLY A 203 31.68 16.83 -10.64
C GLY A 203 30.72 16.51 -9.50
N GLY A 204 29.48 16.15 -9.82
CA GLY A 204 28.52 15.62 -8.85
C GLY A 204 28.85 14.17 -8.43
N VAL A 205 28.02 13.59 -7.56
CA VAL A 205 28.28 12.24 -6.97
C VAL A 205 28.44 11.15 -8.04
N MET A 206 27.65 11.18 -9.12
CA MET A 206 27.72 10.19 -10.21
C MET A 206 28.87 10.44 -11.21
N SER A 207 29.81 11.31 -10.88
CA SER A 207 30.93 11.70 -11.75
C SER A 207 32.24 11.03 -11.37
N TYR A 208 33.11 10.87 -12.35
CA TYR A 208 34.49 10.41 -12.16
C TYR A 208 35.48 11.57 -12.00
N CYS A 209 35.02 12.79 -11.71
CA CYS A 209 35.92 13.93 -11.53
C CYS A 209 36.92 13.78 -10.38
N HIS A 210 36.76 12.80 -9.48
CA HIS A 210 37.77 12.41 -8.50
C HIS A 210 39.09 11.95 -9.15
N LEU A 211 39.07 11.51 -10.41
CA LEU A 211 40.24 11.15 -11.22
C LEU A 211 40.93 12.37 -11.85
N THR A 212 40.36 13.57 -11.68
CA THR A 212 40.83 14.82 -12.26
C THR A 212 41.20 15.82 -11.17
N THR A 213 41.82 16.93 -11.54
CA THR A 213 42.09 18.03 -10.60
C THR A 213 40.84 18.78 -10.15
N ALA A 214 39.69 18.58 -10.82
CA ALA A 214 38.43 19.22 -10.43
C ALA A 214 37.83 18.59 -9.15
N GLY A 215 38.08 17.30 -8.91
CA GLY A 215 37.52 16.58 -7.78
C GLY A 215 35.99 16.42 -7.86
N ILE A 216 35.42 15.83 -6.81
CA ILE A 216 33.97 15.72 -6.61
C ILE A 216 33.53 16.82 -5.65
N SER A 217 32.42 17.46 -5.96
CA SER A 217 31.75 18.42 -5.08
C SER A 217 30.46 17.81 -4.55
N PHE A 218 30.33 17.80 -3.22
CA PHE A 218 29.09 17.41 -2.55
C PHE A 218 28.08 18.56 -2.43
N GLU A 219 28.46 19.80 -2.77
CA GLU A 219 27.53 20.94 -2.78
C GLU A 219 26.37 20.78 -3.80
N PRO A 220 26.61 20.38 -5.07
CA PRO A 220 25.51 20.05 -5.96
C PRO A 220 24.86 18.69 -5.62
N GLY A 221 25.50 17.86 -4.78
CA GLY A 221 25.09 16.49 -4.49
C GLY A 221 24.90 15.70 -5.78
N PHE A 222 23.67 15.26 -6.01
CA PHE A 222 23.20 14.77 -7.31
C PHE A 222 22.69 15.94 -8.15
N GLY A 223 23.17 16.08 -9.38
CA GLY A 223 22.68 17.09 -10.31
C GLY A 223 21.20 16.90 -10.64
N VAL A 224 20.61 17.88 -11.34
CA VAL A 224 19.16 17.92 -11.59
C VAL A 224 18.67 16.69 -12.36
N GLN A 225 19.41 16.26 -13.40
CA GLN A 225 18.98 15.13 -14.24
C GLN A 225 19.24 13.79 -13.55
N GLU A 226 20.37 13.68 -12.83
CA GLU A 226 20.70 12.50 -12.04
C GLU A 226 19.67 12.29 -10.93
N GLY A 227 19.31 13.38 -10.22
CA GLY A 227 18.28 13.39 -9.19
C GLY A 227 16.90 13.05 -9.72
N ALA A 228 16.51 13.66 -10.84
CA ALA A 228 15.23 13.41 -11.51
C ALA A 228 15.07 11.94 -11.91
N VAL A 229 16.07 11.35 -12.58
CA VAL A 229 16.02 9.94 -13.00
C VAL A 229 15.86 9.02 -11.81
N MET A 230 16.66 9.22 -10.76
CA MET A 230 16.55 8.40 -9.55
C MET A 230 15.17 8.50 -8.94
N ARG A 231 14.65 9.72 -8.75
CA ARG A 231 13.33 9.92 -8.15
C ARG A 231 12.24 9.26 -8.98
N ASN A 232 12.23 9.54 -10.28
CA ASN A 232 11.25 9.02 -11.22
C ASN A 232 11.23 7.48 -11.26
N ARG A 233 12.41 6.83 -11.27
CA ARG A 233 12.52 5.37 -11.28
C ARG A 233 12.16 4.73 -9.94
N VAL A 234 12.56 5.34 -8.83
CA VAL A 234 12.19 4.87 -7.48
C VAL A 234 10.69 4.99 -7.23
N MET A 235 10.06 6.09 -7.67
CA MET A 235 8.59 6.24 -7.65
C MET A 235 7.92 5.14 -8.47
N ALA A 236 8.36 4.95 -9.71
CA ALA A 236 7.80 3.94 -10.62
C ALA A 236 7.98 2.50 -10.11
N ALA A 237 8.93 2.25 -9.20
CA ALA A 237 9.09 0.94 -8.57
C ALA A 237 7.93 0.60 -7.59
N GLY A 238 7.17 1.60 -7.12
CA GLY A 238 5.90 1.43 -6.40
C GLY A 238 5.98 0.77 -5.01
N CYS A 239 7.18 0.55 -4.47
CA CYS A 239 7.45 -0.26 -3.28
C CYS A 239 8.08 0.52 -2.11
N VAL A 240 8.34 1.81 -2.31
CA VAL A 240 9.01 2.69 -1.35
C VAL A 240 7.96 3.53 -0.62
N GLU A 241 8.13 3.72 0.69
CA GLU A 241 7.27 4.59 1.50
C GLU A 241 7.41 6.05 1.05
N ILE A 242 6.29 6.77 1.06
CA ILE A 242 6.20 8.18 0.67
C ILE A 242 5.77 9.00 1.89
N ARG A 243 6.60 9.95 2.32
CA ARG A 243 6.33 10.88 3.42
C ARG A 243 5.96 12.26 2.87
N PRO A 244 4.69 12.68 2.94
CA PRO A 244 4.29 14.01 2.50
C PRO A 244 4.85 15.11 3.40
N VAL A 245 5.29 16.22 2.80
CA VAL A 245 5.58 17.49 3.47
C VAL A 245 4.34 18.39 3.30
N GLY A 246 3.43 18.29 4.26
CA GLY A 246 2.22 19.11 4.38
C GLY A 246 1.89 19.32 5.86
N PRO A 247 0.96 20.22 6.22
CA PRO A 247 0.44 20.26 7.58
C PRO A 247 -0.04 18.85 7.96
N GLU A 248 0.31 18.40 9.16
CA GLU A 248 -0.19 17.14 9.74
C GLU A 248 -1.70 17.01 9.44
N PRO A 249 -2.17 15.80 9.06
CA PRO A 249 -3.59 15.58 8.89
C PRO A 249 -4.33 16.05 10.16
N PRO A 250 -5.50 16.70 10.02
CA PRO A 250 -6.27 17.12 11.17
C PRO A 250 -6.62 15.89 12.03
N GLU A 251 -6.59 16.06 13.36
CA GLU A 251 -6.98 15.10 14.42
C GLU A 251 -6.98 13.62 14.00
N GLU A 252 -6.00 12.85 14.52
CA GLU A 252 -5.92 11.39 14.41
C GLU A 252 -7.30 10.75 14.23
N CYS A 253 -7.53 10.07 13.10
CA CYS A 253 -8.77 9.33 12.89
C CYS A 253 -8.94 8.40 14.10
N GLU A 254 -10.02 8.57 14.88
CA GLU A 254 -10.40 7.59 15.91
C GLU A 254 -10.94 6.27 15.29
N GLN A 255 -10.94 6.19 13.95
CA GLN A 255 -11.44 5.11 13.09
C GLN A 255 -10.37 4.76 12.03
N ASP A 256 -10.71 3.90 11.07
CA ASP A 256 -9.81 3.52 9.98
C ASP A 256 -9.54 4.67 8.99
N GLU A 257 -8.27 4.88 8.64
CA GLU A 257 -7.82 5.95 7.72
C GLU A 257 -7.51 5.35 6.34
N LEU A 258 -8.15 5.89 5.29
CA LEU A 258 -7.76 5.68 3.90
C LEU A 258 -6.94 6.87 3.40
N ILE A 259 -5.82 6.59 2.76
CA ILE A 259 -5.03 7.57 2.00
C ILE A 259 -5.02 7.16 0.53
N VAL A 260 -5.45 8.08 -0.34
CA VAL A 260 -5.27 7.98 -1.78
C VAL A 260 -4.03 8.78 -2.17
N GLU A 261 -2.98 8.10 -2.58
CA GLU A 261 -1.79 8.69 -3.20
C GLU A 261 -1.92 8.58 -4.72
N LEU A 262 -1.64 9.68 -5.44
CA LEU A 262 -1.67 9.75 -6.89
C LEU A 262 -0.48 10.57 -7.39
N SER A 263 0.34 9.99 -8.25
CA SER A 263 1.29 10.70 -9.10
C SER A 263 0.65 10.90 -10.47
N THR A 264 0.54 12.15 -10.93
CA THR A 264 0.08 12.42 -12.30
C THR A 264 1.20 12.16 -13.31
N ASP A 265 0.80 11.94 -14.55
CA ASP A 265 1.67 11.77 -15.71
C ASP A 265 1.95 13.15 -16.37
N LEU A 266 2.28 13.18 -17.67
CA LEU A 266 2.45 14.42 -18.44
C LEU A 266 1.13 15.06 -18.88
N HIS A 267 0.02 14.33 -18.76
CA HIS A 267 -1.33 14.74 -19.12
C HIS A 267 -2.28 14.72 -17.91
N PRO A 268 -1.99 15.49 -16.84
CA PRO A 268 -2.81 15.48 -15.61
C PRO A 268 -4.30 15.87 -15.78
N ARG A 269 -4.69 16.45 -16.92
CA ARG A 269 -6.05 16.95 -17.17
C ARG A 269 -7.09 15.86 -17.47
N GLU A 270 -6.64 14.68 -17.87
CA GLU A 270 -7.50 13.53 -18.20
C GLU A 270 -7.70 12.62 -17.00
N THR A 271 -6.88 12.74 -15.96
CA THR A 271 -6.97 11.91 -14.76
C THR A 271 -7.95 12.46 -13.73
N ALA A 272 -8.90 11.64 -13.29
CA ALA A 272 -9.73 11.91 -12.11
C ALA A 272 -9.99 10.61 -11.34
N TRP A 273 -10.36 10.70 -10.06
CA TRP A 273 -10.70 9.51 -9.27
C TRP A 273 -11.74 9.81 -8.19
N ILE A 274 -12.38 8.76 -7.69
CA ILE A 274 -13.46 8.82 -6.70
C ILE A 274 -13.44 7.60 -5.78
N VAL A 275 -13.84 7.77 -4.53
CA VAL A 275 -14.12 6.71 -3.56
C VAL A 275 -15.59 6.81 -3.17
N ARG A 276 -16.34 5.72 -3.33
CA ARG A 276 -17.76 5.62 -2.96
C ARG A 276 -17.99 4.54 -1.91
N ASN A 277 -19.00 4.72 -1.06
CA ASN A 277 -19.52 3.64 -0.21
C ASN A 277 -20.56 2.79 -0.98
N GLU A 278 -21.09 1.73 -0.35
CA GLU A 278 -22.14 0.87 -0.92
C GLU A 278 -23.45 1.60 -1.25
N ALA A 279 -23.72 2.76 -0.63
CA ALA A 279 -24.87 3.60 -0.94
C ALA A 279 -24.62 4.53 -2.15
N GLU A 280 -23.52 4.33 -2.88
CA GLU A 280 -23.02 5.17 -3.97
C GLU A 280 -22.69 6.62 -3.57
N GLU A 281 -22.62 6.91 -2.27
CA GLU A 281 -22.23 8.22 -1.76
C GLU A 281 -20.73 8.45 -1.97
N VAL A 282 -20.38 9.66 -2.42
CA VAL A 282 -18.99 10.05 -2.66
C VAL A 282 -18.34 10.46 -1.36
N ILE A 283 -17.33 9.70 -0.95
CA ILE A 283 -16.60 9.89 0.31
C ILE A 283 -15.38 10.77 0.09
N LEU A 284 -14.68 10.53 -1.01
CA LEU A 284 -13.48 11.27 -1.40
C LEU A 284 -13.37 11.28 -2.93
N GLN A 285 -12.77 12.33 -3.50
CA GLN A 285 -12.51 12.41 -4.94
C GLN A 285 -11.33 13.35 -5.23
N GLY A 286 -10.72 13.22 -6.40
CA GLY A 286 -9.64 14.07 -6.89
C GLY A 286 -9.66 14.23 -8.41
N GLY A 287 -8.95 15.26 -8.89
CA GLY A 287 -8.95 15.65 -10.30
C GLY A 287 -10.29 16.24 -10.80
N PRO A 288 -10.39 16.56 -12.10
CA PRO A 288 -9.30 16.63 -13.07
C PRO A 288 -8.24 17.68 -12.68
N PHE A 289 -6.97 17.42 -12.97
CA PHE A 289 -5.85 18.26 -12.50
C PHE A 289 -5.44 19.30 -13.55
N ASP A 290 -4.80 20.39 -13.13
CA ASP A 290 -4.37 21.44 -14.05
C ASP A 290 -3.20 20.98 -14.95
N LYS A 291 -3.11 21.54 -16.17
CA LYS A 291 -1.97 21.26 -17.09
C LYS A 291 -0.60 21.53 -16.45
N SER A 292 -0.55 22.42 -15.46
CA SER A 292 0.70 22.74 -14.76
C SER A 292 1.15 21.67 -13.76
N GLU A 293 0.25 20.78 -13.36
CA GLU A 293 0.41 19.72 -12.35
C GLU A 293 0.84 18.39 -12.99
N TRP A 294 1.70 18.47 -14.02
CA TRP A 294 2.29 17.28 -14.63
C TRP A 294 3.42 16.75 -13.75
N LEU A 295 3.53 15.43 -13.64
CA LEU A 295 4.44 14.74 -12.71
C LEU A 295 4.34 15.31 -11.30
N THR A 296 3.11 15.46 -10.80
CA THR A 296 2.80 16.00 -9.48
C THR A 296 2.21 14.90 -8.60
N ASP A 297 2.74 14.80 -7.39
CA ASP A 297 2.24 13.89 -6.36
C ASP A 297 1.12 14.57 -5.56
N PHE A 298 0.02 13.85 -5.36
CA PHE A 298 -1.15 14.22 -4.57
C PHE A 298 -1.38 13.16 -3.49
N ARG A 299 -1.73 13.61 -2.29
CA ARG A 299 -2.07 12.74 -1.17
C ARG A 299 -3.36 13.22 -0.51
N SER A 300 -4.35 12.36 -0.45
CA SER A 300 -5.70 12.70 0.01
C SER A 300 -6.14 11.72 1.11
N PRO A 301 -5.93 12.04 2.40
CA PRO A 301 -6.40 11.24 3.52
C PRO A 301 -7.90 11.46 3.79
N VAL A 302 -8.59 10.42 4.25
CA VAL A 302 -9.99 10.45 4.71
C VAL A 302 -10.21 9.37 5.77
N CYS A 303 -10.95 9.68 6.83
CA CYS A 303 -11.41 8.66 7.78
C CYS A 303 -12.64 7.95 7.19
N LEU A 304 -12.70 6.63 7.34
CA LEU A 304 -13.80 5.81 6.85
C LEU A 304 -14.61 5.25 8.02
N ASP A 305 -15.93 5.31 7.89
CA ASP A 305 -16.82 4.54 8.75
C ASP A 305 -16.74 3.04 8.40
N PRO A 306 -17.14 2.13 9.30
CA PRO A 306 -17.22 0.71 8.96
C PRO A 306 -18.17 0.47 7.77
N GLY A 307 -17.68 -0.22 6.74
CA GLY A 307 -18.42 -0.41 5.50
C GLY A 307 -17.54 -0.86 4.35
N CYS A 308 -18.15 -1.13 3.21
CA CYS A 308 -17.43 -1.41 1.97
C CYS A 308 -17.42 -0.20 1.05
N TYR A 309 -16.30 -0.06 0.35
CA TYR A 309 -15.98 1.09 -0.48
C TYR A 309 -15.46 0.61 -1.84
N THR A 310 -15.65 1.46 -2.84
CA THR A 310 -15.09 1.28 -4.18
C THR A 310 -14.34 2.54 -4.56
N PHE A 311 -13.05 2.38 -4.82
CA PHE A 311 -12.23 3.38 -5.50
C PHE A 311 -12.34 3.17 -7.01
N THR A 312 -12.58 4.25 -7.75
CA THR A 312 -12.54 4.25 -9.21
C THR A 312 -11.61 5.38 -9.67
N ILE A 313 -10.66 5.06 -10.53
CA ILE A 313 -9.83 6.04 -11.24
C ILE A 313 -10.21 6.05 -12.72
N PHE A 314 -10.12 7.22 -13.35
CA PHE A 314 -10.52 7.49 -14.72
C PHE A 314 -9.40 8.18 -15.48
N ASP A 315 -9.37 7.92 -16.78
CA ASP A 315 -8.50 8.56 -17.77
C ASP A 315 -9.30 8.81 -19.06
N GLU A 316 -9.34 10.06 -19.55
CA GLU A 316 -10.21 10.48 -20.67
C GLU A 316 -9.74 9.95 -22.03
N GLU A 317 -8.42 9.84 -22.26
CA GLU A 317 -7.85 9.38 -23.54
C GLU A 317 -7.68 7.84 -23.59
N GLY A 318 -7.73 7.19 -22.42
CA GLY A 318 -7.76 5.74 -22.28
C GLY A 318 -6.39 5.07 -22.41
N ASP A 319 -5.31 5.83 -22.29
CA ASP A 319 -3.94 5.35 -22.20
C ASP A 319 -3.45 5.18 -20.77
N GLY A 320 -4.28 5.55 -19.79
CA GLY A 320 -3.99 5.43 -18.38
C GLY A 320 -2.94 6.44 -17.93
N ILE A 321 -2.62 6.41 -16.65
CA ILE A 321 -1.65 7.37 -16.08
C ILE A 321 -0.22 6.84 -16.10
N SER A 322 -0.02 5.55 -16.35
CA SER A 322 1.30 4.93 -16.40
C SER A 322 1.62 4.50 -17.82
N SER A 323 2.38 5.34 -18.54
CA SER A 323 2.79 5.00 -19.90
C SER A 323 4.27 5.32 -20.15
N GLN A 324 4.86 4.53 -21.05
CA GLN A 324 6.27 4.72 -21.42
C GLN A 324 6.51 6.05 -22.12
N ASP A 325 5.50 6.54 -22.85
CA ASP A 325 5.57 7.74 -23.68
C ASP A 325 5.13 9.02 -22.93
N PHE A 326 4.26 8.89 -21.93
CA PHE A 326 3.59 10.01 -21.27
C PHE A 326 3.84 10.13 -19.76
N GLY A 327 4.66 9.26 -19.15
CA GLY A 327 5.15 9.42 -17.78
C GLY A 327 4.62 8.35 -16.80
N PRO A 328 5.23 8.24 -15.61
CA PRO A 328 5.01 7.14 -14.68
C PRO A 328 3.93 7.50 -13.66
N GLY A 329 2.81 8.06 -14.10
CA GLY A 329 1.71 8.28 -13.19
C GLY A 329 1.28 6.94 -12.56
N ALA A 330 0.83 7.02 -11.32
CA ALA A 330 0.46 5.86 -10.53
C ALA A 330 -0.47 6.27 -9.41
N TYR A 331 -1.26 5.33 -8.89
CA TYR A 331 -1.99 5.52 -7.65
C TYR A 331 -1.66 4.43 -6.63
N ARG A 332 -1.83 4.74 -5.34
CA ARG A 332 -1.80 3.79 -4.21
C ARG A 332 -2.95 4.09 -3.26
N LEU A 333 -3.62 3.04 -2.82
CA LEU A 333 -4.62 3.08 -1.75
C LEU A 333 -3.98 2.48 -0.50
N ILE A 334 -3.90 3.26 0.57
CA ILE A 334 -3.32 2.84 1.84
C ILE A 334 -4.41 2.90 2.90
N LEU A 335 -4.75 1.77 3.52
CA LEU A 335 -5.72 1.67 4.60
C LEU A 335 -4.97 1.33 5.88
N ASN A 336 -5.04 2.19 6.89
CA ASN A 336 -4.37 2.02 8.20
C ASN A 336 -2.86 1.75 8.10
N GLY A 337 -2.20 2.36 7.11
CA GLY A 337 -0.77 2.17 6.83
C GLY A 337 -0.45 0.99 5.91
N ASP A 338 -1.39 0.08 5.65
CA ASP A 338 -1.21 -1.04 4.71
C ASP A 338 -1.64 -0.65 3.30
N THR A 339 -0.79 -0.89 2.30
CA THR A 339 -1.16 -0.66 0.89
C THR A 339 -2.11 -1.77 0.44
N ILE A 340 -3.38 -1.42 0.19
CA ILE A 340 -4.43 -2.35 -0.21
C ILE A 340 -4.59 -2.46 -1.74
N ALA A 341 -4.15 -1.44 -2.48
CA ALA A 341 -4.07 -1.50 -3.94
C ALA A 341 -3.07 -0.47 -4.49
N SER A 342 -2.57 -0.74 -5.69
CA SER A 342 -1.78 0.19 -6.48
C SER A 342 -1.96 -0.10 -7.97
N GLY A 343 -1.84 0.93 -8.81
CA GLY A 343 -2.08 0.80 -10.25
C GLY A 343 -1.68 2.04 -11.03
N GLY A 344 -2.02 2.05 -12.32
CA GLY A 344 -1.74 3.16 -13.21
C GLY A 344 -1.77 2.80 -14.70
N ASP A 345 -1.58 1.52 -15.04
CA ASP A 345 -1.74 0.98 -16.40
C ASP A 345 -3.17 0.43 -16.55
N PHE A 346 -4.09 1.33 -16.88
CA PHE A 346 -5.49 1.02 -17.15
C PHE A 346 -5.95 1.75 -18.42
N GLY A 347 -7.08 1.33 -18.99
CA GLY A 347 -7.66 2.03 -20.13
C GLY A 347 -8.35 3.32 -19.68
N PHE A 348 -9.66 3.41 -19.89
CA PHE A 348 -10.44 4.58 -19.46
C PHE A 348 -10.74 4.61 -17.95
N GLN A 349 -10.70 3.45 -17.28
CA GLN A 349 -10.93 3.38 -15.84
C GLN A 349 -10.37 2.10 -15.21
N GLU A 350 -10.17 2.14 -13.90
CA GLU A 350 -9.88 1.00 -13.04
C GLU A 350 -10.67 1.10 -11.73
N GLU A 351 -11.16 -0.03 -11.22
CA GLU A 351 -11.97 -0.10 -10.00
C GLU A 351 -11.34 -1.05 -8.98
N VAL A 352 -11.31 -0.62 -7.71
CA VAL A 352 -10.82 -1.40 -6.57
C VAL A 352 -11.87 -1.34 -5.47
N SER A 353 -12.44 -2.49 -5.11
CA SER A 353 -13.33 -2.61 -3.96
C SER A 353 -12.57 -3.11 -2.72
N PHE A 354 -12.86 -2.52 -1.57
CA PHE A 354 -12.27 -2.90 -0.29
C PHE A 354 -13.28 -2.66 0.84
N CYS A 355 -13.09 -3.31 1.98
CA CYS A 355 -13.97 -3.13 3.14
C CYS A 355 -13.17 -2.79 4.38
N VAL A 356 -13.77 -1.95 5.20
CA VAL A 356 -13.29 -1.57 6.52
C VAL A 356 -14.09 -2.40 7.53
N SER A 357 -13.41 -3.25 8.31
CA SER A 357 -14.02 -4.15 9.29
C SER A 357 -14.09 -3.54 10.69
N ILE A 358 -15.13 -3.89 11.43
CA ILE A 358 -15.21 -3.64 12.87
C ILE A 358 -14.10 -4.45 13.57
N ASP A 359 -13.45 -3.79 14.53
CA ASP A 359 -12.42 -4.23 15.48
C ASP A 359 -12.34 -5.76 15.76
N PRO A 360 -11.15 -6.40 15.73
CA PRO A 360 -10.94 -7.81 16.10
C PRO A 360 -11.36 -8.22 17.54
N GLU A 361 -11.82 -7.31 18.41
CA GLU A 361 -12.34 -7.65 19.74
C GLU A 361 -13.64 -8.49 19.73
N GLU A 362 -14.43 -8.53 18.64
CA GLU A 362 -15.71 -9.27 18.63
C GLU A 362 -15.63 -10.75 18.17
N CYS A 363 -14.45 -11.28 17.79
CA CYS A 363 -14.30 -12.67 17.33
C CYS A 363 -13.62 -13.60 18.37
N GLU A 364 -13.83 -13.32 19.66
CA GLU A 364 -13.36 -14.15 20.77
C GLU A 364 -14.27 -15.37 21.04
N PRO A 365 -13.75 -16.48 21.59
CA PRO A 365 -14.56 -17.63 21.99
C PRO A 365 -15.63 -17.26 23.02
N LEU A 366 -16.87 -17.63 22.76
CA LEU A 366 -17.99 -17.46 23.68
C LEU A 366 -17.80 -18.31 24.96
N ASP A 367 -18.19 -17.74 26.10
CA ASP A 367 -18.32 -18.50 27.36
C ASP A 367 -19.61 -19.34 27.34
N LEU A 368 -19.46 -20.66 27.38
CA LEU A 368 -20.53 -21.64 27.38
C LEU A 368 -20.94 -22.08 28.80
N SER A 369 -20.46 -21.38 29.84
CA SER A 369 -20.73 -21.73 31.24
C SER A 369 -22.20 -21.52 31.66
N GLU A 370 -22.90 -20.57 31.06
CA GLU A 370 -24.31 -20.25 31.35
C GLU A 370 -25.31 -21.09 30.54
N ILE A 371 -24.98 -22.37 30.28
CA ILE A 371 -25.83 -23.25 29.49
C ILE A 371 -27.16 -23.58 30.18
N ALA A 372 -28.26 -23.36 29.47
CA ALA A 372 -29.63 -23.57 29.91
C ALA A 372 -30.37 -24.61 29.06
N SER A 373 -31.53 -25.04 29.54
CA SER A 373 -32.47 -25.88 28.79
C SER A 373 -33.14 -25.06 27.68
N TYR A 374 -33.31 -25.65 26.49
CA TYR A 374 -33.89 -25.01 25.31
C TYR A 374 -34.94 -25.93 24.66
N GLY A 375 -35.93 -25.34 23.97
CA GLY A 375 -36.88 -26.13 23.18
C GLY A 375 -38.00 -26.76 23.99
N THR A 376 -38.41 -26.11 25.08
CA THR A 376 -39.52 -26.50 25.97
C THR A 376 -39.38 -27.92 26.54
N ASN A 377 -40.24 -28.86 26.16
CA ASN A 377 -40.31 -30.22 26.71
C ASN A 377 -39.41 -31.22 25.97
N GLN A 378 -38.58 -30.78 25.01
CA GLN A 378 -37.72 -31.66 24.21
C GLN A 378 -36.35 -31.93 24.84
N ASP A 379 -35.97 -31.15 25.85
CA ASP A 379 -34.69 -31.32 26.53
C ASP A 379 -34.78 -32.33 27.69
N ALA A 380 -34.32 -33.55 27.43
CA ALA A 380 -34.18 -34.63 28.42
C ALA A 380 -32.71 -35.03 28.66
N GLY A 381 -31.78 -34.31 28.04
CA GLY A 381 -30.36 -34.64 27.94
C GLY A 381 -29.55 -33.96 29.04
N VAL A 382 -28.38 -34.53 29.32
CA VAL A 382 -27.43 -33.97 30.29
C VAL A 382 -26.32 -33.26 29.55
N VAL A 383 -25.93 -32.08 30.04
CA VAL A 383 -24.80 -31.31 29.53
C VAL A 383 -23.66 -31.29 30.54
N PHE A 384 -22.44 -31.41 30.03
CA PHE A 384 -21.19 -31.26 30.75
C PHE A 384 -20.47 -30.04 30.17
N VAL A 385 -20.04 -29.12 31.04
CA VAL A 385 -19.24 -27.96 30.66
C VAL A 385 -17.82 -28.21 31.16
N ASP A 386 -16.85 -28.14 30.25
CA ASP A 386 -15.44 -28.40 30.50
C ASP A 386 -14.59 -27.17 30.16
N TYR A 387 -13.29 -27.23 30.48
CA TYR A 387 -12.29 -26.19 30.15
C TYR A 387 -12.68 -24.76 30.57
N GLY A 388 -13.37 -24.62 31.70
CA GLY A 388 -13.76 -23.30 32.22
C GLY A 388 -14.80 -22.56 31.38
N GLY A 389 -15.68 -23.30 30.67
CA GLY A 389 -16.73 -22.70 29.85
C GLY A 389 -16.47 -22.76 28.35
N GLN A 390 -15.31 -23.27 27.90
CA GLN A 390 -14.94 -23.22 26.47
C GLN A 390 -15.33 -24.48 25.68
N GLU A 391 -15.75 -25.56 26.35
CA GLU A 391 -16.25 -26.78 25.72
C GLU A 391 -17.52 -27.26 26.41
N ILE A 392 -18.50 -27.69 25.63
CA ILE A 392 -19.69 -28.38 26.14
C ILE A 392 -19.80 -29.75 25.51
N THR A 393 -20.32 -30.72 26.25
CA THR A 393 -20.72 -32.04 25.75
C THR A 393 -22.14 -32.36 26.19
N ILE A 394 -23.03 -32.58 25.23
CA ILE A 394 -24.44 -32.94 25.44
C ILE A 394 -24.59 -34.44 25.22
N ARG A 395 -25.20 -35.17 26.16
CA ARG A 395 -25.51 -36.61 26.09
C ARG A 395 -27.00 -36.88 26.18
N GLY A 396 -27.46 -37.84 25.39
CA GLY A 396 -28.88 -38.20 25.29
C GLY A 396 -29.68 -37.17 24.49
N ASN A 397 -31.00 -37.12 24.64
CA ASN A 397 -31.85 -36.19 23.89
C ASN A 397 -31.80 -34.77 24.50
N GLY A 398 -30.90 -33.91 24.03
CA GLY A 398 -30.65 -32.61 24.65
C GLY A 398 -30.76 -31.44 23.68
N TRP A 399 -31.51 -30.43 24.11
CA TRP A 399 -31.63 -29.13 23.45
C TRP A 399 -31.20 -28.08 24.46
N LYS A 400 -30.09 -27.39 24.20
CA LYS A 400 -29.45 -26.46 25.14
C LYS A 400 -29.24 -25.10 24.50
N SER A 401 -29.12 -24.03 25.30
CA SER A 401 -28.76 -22.71 24.79
C SER A 401 -27.91 -21.91 25.77
N ILE A 402 -27.24 -20.88 25.27
CA ILE A 402 -26.61 -19.83 26.08
C ILE A 402 -27.28 -18.48 25.77
N PRO A 403 -27.39 -17.56 26.75
CA PRO A 403 -27.83 -16.20 26.46
C PRO A 403 -26.82 -15.51 25.53
N LEU A 404 -27.31 -14.90 24.46
CA LEU A 404 -26.50 -14.16 23.50
C LEU A 404 -27.39 -13.14 22.78
N GLU A 405 -27.39 -11.90 23.25
CA GLU A 405 -28.02 -10.78 22.54
C GLU A 405 -27.17 -10.45 21.31
N TYR A 406 -27.66 -10.78 20.11
CA TYR A 406 -26.91 -10.62 18.87
C TYR A 406 -27.82 -10.36 17.67
N THR A 407 -27.43 -9.39 16.84
CA THR A 407 -28.10 -9.14 15.55
C THR A 407 -27.38 -9.88 14.45
N VAL A 408 -28.00 -10.92 13.89
CA VAL A 408 -27.45 -11.61 12.72
C VAL A 408 -27.61 -10.69 11.50
N THR A 409 -26.49 -10.17 11.02
CA THR A 409 -26.37 -9.37 9.80
C THR A 409 -26.16 -10.30 8.60
N GLU A 410 -25.92 -9.74 7.41
CA GLU A 410 -25.50 -10.55 6.27
C GLU A 410 -24.06 -11.05 6.31
N ARG A 411 -23.24 -10.43 7.17
CA ARG A 411 -21.82 -10.72 7.36
C ARG A 411 -21.55 -11.63 8.56
N THR A 412 -22.58 -11.98 9.32
CA THR A 412 -22.42 -12.87 10.47
C THR A 412 -21.94 -14.26 10.06
N VAL A 413 -20.79 -14.66 10.59
CA VAL A 413 -20.18 -15.97 10.46
C VAL A 413 -20.08 -16.65 11.83
N LEU A 414 -20.69 -17.82 11.97
CA LEU A 414 -20.56 -18.69 13.14
C LEU A 414 -19.42 -19.67 12.93
N LYS A 415 -18.38 -19.57 13.76
CA LYS A 415 -17.21 -20.45 13.76
C LYS A 415 -17.25 -21.38 14.97
N LEU A 416 -16.96 -22.66 14.80
CA LEU A 416 -16.93 -23.63 15.90
C LEU A 416 -16.09 -24.87 15.56
N SER A 417 -15.59 -25.56 16.58
CA SER A 417 -15.15 -26.95 16.46
C SER A 417 -16.22 -27.89 17.00
N PHE A 418 -16.56 -28.93 16.24
CA PHE A 418 -17.59 -29.91 16.58
C PHE A 418 -17.05 -31.34 16.53
N ARG A 419 -17.50 -32.19 17.46
CA ARG A 419 -17.39 -33.65 17.37
C ARG A 419 -18.67 -34.30 17.83
N ALA A 420 -18.95 -35.52 17.38
CA ALA A 420 -20.04 -36.33 17.91
C ALA A 420 -19.60 -37.77 18.19
N GLY A 421 -20.21 -38.37 19.22
CA GLY A 421 -20.10 -39.79 19.53
C GLY A 421 -21.02 -40.64 18.65
N PRO A 422 -21.74 -41.65 19.20
CA PRO A 422 -22.81 -42.31 18.45
C PRO A 422 -23.80 -41.28 17.89
N ILE A 423 -24.08 -41.34 16.59
CA ILE A 423 -24.96 -40.38 15.92
C ILE A 423 -26.42 -40.59 16.35
N GLY A 424 -27.07 -39.50 16.74
CA GLY A 424 -28.50 -39.35 17.01
C GLY A 424 -29.28 -38.93 15.77
N GLU A 425 -30.47 -38.39 16.00
CA GLU A 425 -31.39 -37.99 14.94
C GLU A 425 -31.00 -36.65 14.33
N ILE A 426 -30.63 -35.67 15.16
CA ILE A 426 -30.16 -34.34 14.75
C ILE A 426 -29.01 -33.90 15.67
N HIS A 427 -27.93 -33.43 15.07
CA HIS A 427 -26.87 -32.68 15.74
C HIS A 427 -26.76 -31.32 15.05
N GLY A 428 -26.79 -30.23 15.82
CA GLY A 428 -26.87 -28.92 15.20
C GLY A 428 -26.67 -27.75 16.14
N ILE A 429 -26.68 -26.57 15.54
CA ILE A 429 -26.47 -25.27 16.20
C ILE A 429 -27.25 -24.20 15.46
N GLY A 430 -27.67 -23.13 16.13
CA GLY A 430 -28.40 -22.02 15.51
C GLY A 430 -28.74 -20.90 16.49
N PHE A 431 -29.38 -19.85 15.99
CA PHE A 431 -29.84 -18.70 16.79
C PHE A 431 -31.36 -18.73 16.95
N ASP A 432 -31.85 -18.28 18.10
CA ASP A 432 -33.29 -18.18 18.38
C ASP A 432 -33.62 -16.94 19.24
N ASN A 433 -34.90 -16.57 19.27
CA ASN A 433 -35.41 -15.42 20.04
C ASN A 433 -36.80 -15.64 20.64
N ASN A 434 -37.36 -16.86 20.53
CA ASN A 434 -38.74 -17.11 20.93
C ASN A 434 -38.96 -18.48 21.61
N ASP A 435 -37.91 -19.28 21.81
CA ASP A 435 -37.93 -20.60 22.45
C ASP A 435 -38.73 -21.67 21.68
N VAL A 436 -38.95 -21.46 20.38
CA VAL A 436 -39.60 -22.41 19.47
C VAL A 436 -38.58 -23.00 18.51
N ILE A 437 -38.38 -24.32 18.59
CA ILE A 437 -37.47 -25.06 17.73
C ILE A 437 -37.86 -24.88 16.25
N GLY A 438 -36.99 -24.23 15.47
CA GLY A 438 -37.21 -23.90 14.05
C GLY A 438 -36.25 -24.62 13.10
N SER A 439 -36.78 -25.41 12.17
CA SER A 439 -35.96 -26.14 11.17
C SER A 439 -35.20 -25.22 10.21
N ASN A 440 -35.66 -24.00 10.02
CA ASN A 440 -35.07 -22.97 9.16
C ASN A 440 -33.95 -22.18 9.86
N GLN A 441 -33.69 -22.45 11.14
CA GLN A 441 -32.62 -21.80 11.92
C GLN A 441 -31.61 -22.80 12.49
N THR A 442 -31.91 -24.10 12.47
CA THR A 442 -30.96 -25.14 12.90
C THR A 442 -30.04 -25.58 11.76
N PHE A 443 -28.76 -25.24 11.83
CA PHE A 443 -27.74 -25.84 10.96
C PHE A 443 -27.47 -27.27 11.41
N ARG A 444 -27.79 -28.25 10.57
CA ARG A 444 -27.55 -29.66 10.86
C ARG A 444 -26.12 -30.04 10.49
N LEU A 445 -25.34 -30.44 11.49
CA LEU A 445 -23.95 -30.90 11.35
C LEU A 445 -23.87 -32.42 11.14
N ALA A 446 -24.73 -33.17 11.84
CA ALA A 446 -24.85 -34.62 11.72
C ALA A 446 -26.29 -35.08 12.01
N GLY A 447 -26.60 -36.35 11.75
CA GLY A 447 -27.88 -36.95 12.14
C GLY A 447 -28.54 -37.80 11.04
N THR A 448 -29.51 -38.61 11.44
CA THR A 448 -30.24 -39.52 10.53
C THR A 448 -31.55 -38.94 10.00
N GLN A 449 -32.12 -37.92 10.65
CA GLN A 449 -33.40 -37.33 10.24
C GLN A 449 -33.21 -36.21 9.21
N SER A 450 -34.18 -36.05 8.31
CA SER A 450 -34.22 -34.96 7.31
C SER A 450 -34.91 -33.70 7.86
N TRP A 451 -34.34 -33.15 8.93
CA TRP A 451 -34.80 -31.93 9.60
C TRP A 451 -33.61 -30.96 9.80
N GLY A 452 -33.85 -29.65 9.79
CA GLY A 452 -32.81 -28.61 9.81
C GLY A 452 -32.25 -28.21 8.44
N ILE A 453 -31.41 -27.18 8.40
CA ILE A 453 -30.67 -26.72 7.22
C ILE A 453 -29.55 -27.73 6.92
N PRO A 454 -29.56 -28.43 5.75
CA PRO A 454 -28.68 -29.57 5.51
C PRO A 454 -27.28 -29.20 4.98
N SER A 455 -27.00 -27.92 4.74
CA SER A 455 -25.77 -27.44 4.05
C SER A 455 -24.46 -27.88 4.70
N TYR A 456 -24.49 -28.27 5.98
CA TYR A 456 -23.32 -28.70 6.75
C TYR A 456 -23.44 -30.15 7.26
N SER A 457 -24.39 -30.94 6.73
CA SER A 457 -24.77 -32.25 7.29
C SER A 457 -23.90 -33.45 6.87
N GLY A 458 -22.57 -33.29 6.94
CA GLY A 458 -21.59 -34.27 6.47
C GLY A 458 -20.88 -35.10 7.54
N TYR A 459 -20.92 -34.67 8.81
CA TYR A 459 -20.05 -35.22 9.86
C TYR A 459 -20.22 -36.72 10.07
N GLN A 460 -19.11 -37.44 10.21
CA GLN A 460 -19.05 -38.85 10.61
C GLN A 460 -18.25 -39.01 11.92
N PRO A 461 -18.59 -39.98 12.80
CA PRO A 461 -17.86 -40.20 14.06
C PRO A 461 -16.36 -40.48 13.91
N ALA A 462 -15.92 -40.94 12.72
CA ALA A 462 -14.52 -41.19 12.43
C ALA A 462 -13.69 -39.91 12.22
N ASP A 463 -14.35 -38.76 11.99
CA ASP A 463 -13.69 -37.49 11.65
C ASP A 463 -13.02 -36.83 12.86
N GLY A 464 -13.43 -37.19 14.09
CA GLY A 464 -12.92 -36.57 15.30
C GLY A 464 -13.44 -35.14 15.46
N TRP A 465 -12.55 -34.18 15.75
CA TRP A 465 -12.91 -32.76 15.81
C TRP A 465 -12.83 -32.14 14.41
N VAL A 466 -13.91 -31.47 14.01
CA VAL A 466 -14.01 -30.76 12.72
C VAL A 466 -14.37 -29.30 12.97
N ASP A 467 -13.66 -28.39 12.32
CA ASP A 467 -13.95 -26.96 12.35
C ASP A 467 -14.99 -26.60 11.29
N TYR A 468 -15.96 -25.78 11.68
CA TYR A 468 -17.02 -25.26 10.84
C TYR A 468 -16.96 -23.74 10.80
N GLU A 469 -17.20 -23.21 9.61
CA GLU A 469 -17.43 -21.80 9.35
C GLU A 469 -18.77 -21.68 8.60
N ILE A 470 -19.76 -21.08 9.27
CA ILE A 470 -21.14 -21.03 8.79
C ILE A 470 -21.50 -19.56 8.57
N PRO A 471 -21.65 -19.07 7.32
CA PRO A 471 -22.08 -17.71 7.03
C PRO A 471 -23.60 -17.60 7.28
N VAL A 472 -23.98 -17.42 8.54
CA VAL A 472 -25.37 -17.44 9.02
C VAL A 472 -26.21 -16.40 8.29
N GLY A 473 -25.63 -15.22 8.03
CA GLY A 473 -26.29 -14.10 7.33
C GLY A 473 -26.82 -14.40 5.93
N ASN A 474 -26.32 -15.47 5.30
CA ASN A 474 -26.79 -15.97 4.00
C ASN A 474 -28.07 -16.82 4.10
N PHE A 475 -28.45 -17.24 5.31
CA PHE A 475 -29.60 -18.12 5.54
C PHE A 475 -30.75 -17.38 6.22
N TYR A 476 -30.46 -16.64 7.27
CA TYR A 476 -31.44 -15.84 8.00
C TYR A 476 -30.76 -14.66 8.70
N ARG A 477 -31.54 -13.61 9.00
CA ARG A 477 -31.09 -12.34 9.60
C ARG A 477 -32.08 -11.86 10.64
N GLY A 478 -31.65 -11.00 11.56
CA GLY A 478 -32.51 -10.36 12.57
C GLY A 478 -31.94 -10.44 13.98
N ASP A 479 -32.74 -9.99 14.96
CA ASP A 479 -32.33 -9.92 16.36
C ASP A 479 -32.59 -11.25 17.08
N PHE A 480 -31.56 -11.75 17.76
CA PHE A 480 -31.57 -12.99 18.53
C PHE A 480 -31.11 -12.77 19.96
N ASP A 481 -31.65 -13.58 20.88
CA ASP A 481 -31.34 -13.49 22.32
C ASP A 481 -30.57 -14.72 22.85
N ARG A 482 -30.34 -15.73 21.99
CA ARG A 482 -29.60 -16.95 22.33
C ARG A 482 -28.96 -17.65 21.14
N LEU A 483 -27.90 -18.38 21.44
CA LEU A 483 -27.34 -19.43 20.60
C LEU A 483 -27.71 -20.80 21.18
N PHE A 484 -28.30 -21.68 20.38
CA PHE A 484 -28.74 -23.01 20.80
C PHE A 484 -27.93 -24.14 20.16
N PHE A 485 -27.87 -25.26 20.87
CA PHE A 485 -27.12 -26.48 20.54
C PHE A 485 -28.03 -27.69 20.62
N VAL A 486 -27.87 -28.62 19.68
CA VAL A 486 -28.80 -29.74 19.48
C VAL A 486 -28.04 -31.07 19.52
N ASN A 487 -28.55 -32.00 20.34
CA ASN A 487 -28.19 -33.41 20.36
C ASN A 487 -29.46 -34.25 20.49
N ASP A 488 -30.22 -34.35 19.41
CA ASP A 488 -31.56 -34.91 19.41
C ASP A 488 -31.56 -36.43 19.20
N LYS A 489 -32.40 -37.14 19.97
CA LYS A 489 -32.71 -38.56 19.77
C LYS A 489 -33.97 -38.96 20.54
N ASP A 490 -35.11 -38.85 19.88
CA ASP A 490 -36.43 -39.21 20.39
C ASP A 490 -36.72 -40.72 20.25
N LEU A 491 -36.07 -41.40 19.29
CA LEU A 491 -36.26 -42.82 19.04
C LEU A 491 -35.05 -43.68 19.44
N GLY A 492 -35.29 -44.67 20.31
CA GLY A 492 -34.31 -45.69 20.73
C GLY A 492 -33.56 -45.35 22.01
N THR A 493 -32.41 -46.00 22.26
CA THR A 493 -31.57 -45.68 23.42
C THR A 493 -30.82 -44.38 23.17
N ALA A 494 -31.04 -43.37 24.03
CA ALA A 494 -30.41 -42.05 23.99
C ALA A 494 -28.92 -42.08 24.38
N ASN A 495 -28.11 -42.79 23.60
CA ASN A 495 -26.66 -42.94 23.78
C ASN A 495 -25.84 -42.00 22.87
N ASN A 496 -26.49 -41.06 22.20
CA ASN A 496 -25.85 -40.08 21.32
C ASN A 496 -25.18 -38.97 22.12
N GLU A 497 -24.14 -38.39 21.52
CA GLU A 497 -23.33 -37.33 22.14
C GLU A 497 -22.91 -36.28 21.09
N SER A 498 -22.97 -35.01 21.48
CA SER A 498 -22.41 -33.87 20.73
C SER A 498 -21.45 -33.10 21.61
N SER A 499 -20.27 -32.74 21.12
CA SER A 499 -19.39 -31.77 21.78
C SER A 499 -19.09 -30.58 20.88
N PHE A 500 -19.06 -29.39 21.48
CA PHE A 500 -18.80 -28.11 20.83
C PHE A 500 -17.72 -27.37 21.61
N ARG A 501 -16.79 -26.71 20.92
CA ARG A 501 -15.77 -25.82 21.51
C ARG A 501 -15.36 -24.74 20.50
N ASN A 502 -14.59 -23.75 20.95
CA ASN A 502 -14.13 -22.63 20.09
C ASN A 502 -15.28 -21.95 19.34
N VAL A 503 -16.46 -21.84 19.98
CA VAL A 503 -17.64 -21.24 19.38
C VAL A 503 -17.45 -19.73 19.35
N ARG A 504 -17.50 -19.11 18.18
CA ARG A 504 -17.32 -17.66 17.95
C ARG A 504 -18.38 -17.18 16.99
N VAL A 505 -18.84 -15.95 17.18
CA VAL A 505 -19.73 -15.27 16.25
C VAL A 505 -18.98 -14.03 15.78
N CYS A 506 -18.68 -13.94 14.48
CA CYS A 506 -17.80 -12.93 13.92
C CYS A 506 -18.48 -12.20 12.76
N GLU A 507 -18.13 -10.94 12.52
CA GLU A 507 -18.60 -10.15 11.37
C GLU A 507 -17.54 -10.14 10.24
N ASP A 508 -17.16 -11.34 9.80
CA ASP A 508 -16.08 -11.51 8.82
C ASP A 508 -16.55 -11.17 7.41
N GLY A 509 -15.93 -10.12 6.84
CA GLY A 509 -16.15 -9.66 5.47
C GLY A 509 -15.45 -10.51 4.41
N THR A 510 -15.45 -11.85 4.52
CA THR A 510 -14.91 -12.72 3.46
C THR A 510 -15.87 -12.83 2.28
N GLY A 511 -16.09 -11.68 1.65
CA GLY A 511 -16.65 -11.51 0.32
C GLY A 511 -15.64 -10.88 -0.64
N VAL A 512 -14.33 -11.15 -0.49
CA VAL A 512 -13.39 -10.93 -1.60
C VAL A 512 -13.66 -12.01 -2.63
N THR A 513 -14.60 -11.75 -3.53
CA THR A 513 -14.65 -12.49 -4.78
C THR A 513 -13.49 -12.02 -5.64
N SER A 514 -12.45 -12.84 -5.72
CA SER A 514 -11.38 -12.71 -6.71
C SER A 514 -11.91 -13.09 -8.10
N GLU A 515 -12.89 -12.35 -8.61
CA GLU A 515 -13.22 -12.36 -10.02
C GLU A 515 -13.30 -10.91 -10.49
N LEU A 516 -12.19 -10.47 -11.11
CA LEU A 516 -12.11 -9.26 -11.90
C LEU A 516 -13.22 -9.31 -12.97
N PRO A 517 -14.21 -8.41 -12.98
CA PRO A 517 -15.02 -8.23 -14.17
C PRO A 517 -14.14 -7.56 -15.23
N ALA A 518 -14.12 -8.13 -16.43
CA ALA A 518 -13.56 -7.45 -17.59
C ALA A 518 -14.30 -6.10 -17.83
N PRO A 519 -13.61 -5.07 -18.35
CA PRO A 519 -14.24 -3.78 -18.59
C PRO A 519 -15.40 -3.94 -19.58
N ALA A 520 -16.56 -3.39 -19.21
CA ALA A 520 -17.68 -3.28 -20.12
C ALA A 520 -17.38 -2.21 -21.17
N GLU A 521 -17.27 -2.60 -22.44
CA GLU A 521 -17.28 -1.64 -23.54
C GLU A 521 -18.65 -0.97 -23.61
N GLY A 522 -18.70 0.33 -23.29
CA GLY A 522 -19.85 1.19 -23.46
C GLY A 522 -19.39 2.64 -23.56
N GLU A 523 -19.89 3.35 -24.58
CA GLU A 523 -19.83 4.82 -24.63
C GLU A 523 -20.36 5.40 -23.31
N PHE A 524 -19.56 6.20 -22.61
CA PHE A 524 -20.00 6.90 -21.40
C PHE A 524 -19.60 8.37 -21.37
N ASP A 525 -20.60 9.17 -20.99
CA ASP A 525 -20.54 10.57 -20.56
C ASP A 525 -19.95 10.64 -19.13
N LEU A 526 -19.20 11.71 -18.85
CA LEU A 526 -18.64 12.00 -17.53
C LEU A 526 -19.70 11.90 -16.39
N PRO A 527 -19.29 11.50 -15.17
CA PRO A 527 -20.22 11.42 -14.05
C PRO A 527 -20.85 12.79 -13.72
N VAL A 528 -22.17 12.79 -13.54
CA VAL A 528 -22.96 13.95 -13.10
C VAL A 528 -22.52 14.36 -11.69
N ILE A 529 -21.87 15.51 -11.56
CA ILE A 529 -21.52 16.10 -10.26
C ILE A 529 -22.83 16.61 -9.61
N PRO A 530 -23.20 16.30 -8.36
CA PRO A 530 -24.52 16.72 -7.83
C PRO A 530 -24.62 18.23 -7.53
N GLU A 531 -23.49 18.88 -7.21
CA GLU A 531 -23.37 20.32 -6.95
C GLU A 531 -22.05 20.87 -7.52
N PRO A 532 -21.88 22.20 -7.69
CA PRO A 532 -20.63 22.74 -8.19
C PRO A 532 -19.44 22.44 -7.25
N TYR A 533 -18.35 21.90 -7.81
CA TYR A 533 -17.18 21.39 -7.07
C TYR A 533 -15.87 21.84 -7.72
N PRO A 534 -14.77 22.07 -6.97
CA PRO A 534 -14.66 22.08 -5.52
C PRO A 534 -15.39 23.29 -4.91
N ASN A 535 -15.95 23.09 -3.71
CA ASN A 535 -16.57 24.17 -2.95
C ASN A 535 -16.34 23.91 -1.45
N PRO A 536 -15.29 24.49 -0.83
CA PRO A 536 -14.56 25.68 -1.28
C PRO A 536 -13.60 25.44 -2.46
N THR A 537 -13.39 26.45 -3.31
CA THR A 537 -12.48 26.44 -4.48
C THR A 537 -11.29 27.38 -4.29
N SER A 538 -10.16 27.10 -4.96
CA SER A 538 -9.03 28.03 -5.15
C SER A 538 -9.20 28.97 -6.35
N GLY A 539 -10.17 28.71 -7.23
CA GLY A 539 -10.37 29.45 -8.46
C GLY A 539 -11.29 28.72 -9.42
N LEU A 540 -11.09 27.44 -9.65
CA LEU A 540 -11.87 26.68 -10.62
C LEU A 540 -13.06 25.94 -9.99
N ILE A 541 -14.22 25.99 -10.63
CA ILE A 541 -15.43 25.27 -10.20
C ILE A 541 -16.05 24.57 -11.40
N LEU A 542 -16.27 23.27 -11.27
CA LEU A 542 -17.00 22.44 -12.22
C LEU A 542 -18.49 22.42 -11.84
N LEU A 543 -19.36 22.35 -12.85
CA LEU A 543 -20.81 22.33 -12.71
C LEU A 543 -21.34 20.91 -12.94
N PRO A 544 -22.46 20.56 -12.30
CA PRO A 544 -23.14 19.27 -12.43
C PRO A 544 -23.31 18.71 -13.83
N GLU A 545 -23.51 19.60 -14.79
CA GLU A 545 -23.78 19.32 -16.19
C GLU A 545 -23.39 20.58 -16.98
N PRO A 546 -23.11 20.49 -18.30
CA PRO A 546 -22.91 21.66 -19.14
C PRO A 546 -24.17 22.54 -19.21
N GLY A 547 -24.01 23.87 -19.25
CA GLY A 547 -25.11 24.77 -19.53
C GLY A 547 -24.78 26.25 -19.35
N GLU A 548 -25.76 27.11 -19.59
CA GLU A 548 -25.61 28.55 -19.36
C GLU A 548 -25.55 28.87 -17.86
N TRP A 549 -24.53 29.60 -17.46
CA TRP A 549 -24.30 30.02 -16.08
C TRP A 549 -23.96 31.50 -15.99
N THR A 550 -24.21 32.08 -14.81
CA THR A 550 -23.81 33.45 -14.49
C THR A 550 -23.33 33.52 -13.03
N VAL A 551 -22.16 34.12 -12.82
CA VAL A 551 -21.57 34.35 -11.50
C VAL A 551 -21.96 35.75 -11.01
N PHE A 552 -22.34 35.83 -9.74
CA PHE A 552 -22.65 37.07 -9.04
C PHE A 552 -21.79 37.19 -7.77
N ASN A 553 -21.45 38.42 -7.39
CA ASN A 553 -20.96 38.69 -6.04
C ASN A 553 -22.14 38.79 -5.04
N LEU A 554 -21.84 38.93 -3.75
CA LEU A 554 -22.85 39.05 -2.70
C LEU A 554 -23.70 40.34 -2.76
N THR A 555 -23.31 41.36 -3.54
CA THR A 555 -24.12 42.56 -3.77
C THR A 555 -25.11 42.39 -4.93
N GLY A 556 -25.10 41.23 -5.60
CA GLY A 556 -25.98 40.91 -6.73
C GLY A 556 -25.49 41.45 -8.07
N GLN A 557 -24.26 41.96 -8.15
CA GLN A 557 -23.63 42.36 -9.40
C GLN A 557 -23.14 41.12 -10.15
N SER A 558 -23.51 41.00 -11.43
CA SER A 558 -22.97 39.97 -12.33
C SER A 558 -21.50 40.25 -12.62
N LEU A 559 -20.66 39.22 -12.45
CA LEU A 559 -19.21 39.28 -12.64
C LEU A 559 -18.79 38.64 -13.97
N SER A 560 -19.36 37.47 -14.28
CA SER A 560 -19.11 36.71 -15.50
C SER A 560 -20.31 35.85 -15.86
N SER A 561 -20.40 35.50 -17.14
CA SER A 561 -21.39 34.56 -17.68
C SER A 561 -20.75 33.74 -18.79
N GLY A 562 -21.18 32.50 -18.93
CA GLY A 562 -20.68 31.61 -19.96
C GLY A 562 -21.55 30.37 -20.10
N SER A 563 -21.13 29.50 -21.02
CA SER A 563 -21.80 28.24 -21.33
C SER A 563 -20.80 27.10 -21.21
N GLY A 564 -21.15 26.03 -20.50
CA GLY A 564 -20.29 24.85 -20.33
C GLY A 564 -20.40 24.28 -18.92
N SER A 565 -19.48 23.39 -18.57
CA SER A 565 -19.43 22.71 -17.26
C SER A 565 -18.35 23.29 -16.33
N GLN A 566 -17.68 24.38 -16.69
CA GLN A 566 -16.57 24.95 -15.92
C GLN A 566 -16.72 26.46 -15.74
N ILE A 567 -16.42 26.94 -14.54
CA ILE A 567 -16.37 28.35 -14.15
C ILE A 567 -14.99 28.62 -13.57
N ASP A 568 -14.26 29.55 -14.17
CA ASP A 568 -12.99 30.05 -13.65
C ASP A 568 -13.23 31.35 -12.87
N LEU A 569 -12.92 31.31 -11.58
CA LEU A 569 -12.92 32.45 -10.67
C LEU A 569 -11.51 32.91 -10.29
N SER A 570 -10.45 32.36 -10.87
CA SER A 570 -9.05 32.60 -10.49
C SER A 570 -8.69 34.09 -10.47
N GLU A 571 -9.26 34.88 -11.38
CA GLU A 571 -9.05 36.33 -11.45
C GLU A 571 -9.82 37.16 -10.40
N TYR A 572 -10.80 36.58 -9.69
CA TYR A 572 -11.57 37.29 -8.67
C TYR A 572 -10.99 37.11 -7.26
N PRO A 573 -11.19 38.07 -6.33
CA PRO A 573 -10.68 37.95 -4.95
C PRO A 573 -11.24 36.74 -4.18
N GLN A 574 -10.61 36.35 -3.08
CA GLN A 574 -11.20 35.40 -2.12
C GLN A 574 -12.54 35.95 -1.61
N GLY A 575 -13.54 35.07 -1.44
CA GLY A 575 -14.88 35.50 -1.04
C GLY A 575 -15.98 34.52 -1.42
N VAL A 576 -17.23 34.91 -1.17
CA VAL A 576 -18.41 34.11 -1.51
C VAL A 576 -19.04 34.62 -2.80
N TYR A 577 -19.32 33.69 -3.70
CA TYR A 577 -19.94 33.92 -5.01
C TYR A 577 -21.26 33.16 -5.11
N LEU A 578 -22.17 33.66 -5.93
CA LEU A 578 -23.42 32.98 -6.26
C LEU A 578 -23.38 32.60 -7.74
N VAL A 579 -23.51 31.32 -8.04
CA VAL A 579 -23.58 30.81 -9.41
C VAL A 579 -25.03 30.50 -9.71
N ARG A 580 -25.61 31.15 -10.73
CA ARG A 580 -26.96 30.88 -11.20
C ARG A 580 -26.93 30.06 -12.48
N ARG A 581 -27.67 28.96 -12.51
CA ARG A 581 -27.81 28.04 -13.66
C ARG A 581 -29.21 27.46 -13.70
N GLY A 582 -29.88 27.49 -14.87
CA GLY A 582 -31.19 26.82 -15.06
C GLY A 582 -32.28 27.19 -14.04
N GLY A 583 -32.21 28.38 -13.44
CA GLY A 583 -33.13 28.81 -12.37
C GLY A 583 -32.72 28.43 -10.94
N LYS A 584 -31.70 27.59 -10.75
CA LYS A 584 -31.08 27.29 -9.44
C LYS A 584 -29.91 28.24 -9.17
N THR A 585 -29.62 28.46 -7.88
CA THR A 585 -28.49 29.27 -7.42
C THR A 585 -27.67 28.49 -6.40
N SER A 586 -26.38 28.32 -6.66
CA SER A 586 -25.42 27.64 -5.78
C SER A 586 -24.49 28.66 -5.14
N LYS A 587 -24.18 28.48 -3.85
CA LYS A 587 -23.22 29.31 -3.11
C LYS A 587 -21.84 28.70 -3.25
N ILE A 588 -20.86 29.48 -3.72
CA ILE A 588 -19.47 29.04 -3.85
C ILE A 588 -18.56 29.86 -2.94
N VAL A 589 -17.67 29.19 -2.22
CA VAL A 589 -16.66 29.83 -1.37
C VAL A 589 -15.30 29.74 -2.06
N LYS A 590 -14.73 30.87 -2.48
CA LYS A 590 -13.34 30.93 -2.96
C LYS A 590 -12.41 31.23 -1.78
N ARG A 591 -11.49 30.30 -1.49
CA ARG A 591 -10.46 30.43 -0.46
C ARG A 591 -9.12 30.83 -1.04
#